data_AF-A0AAJ2H545-F1
#
_entry.id   AF-A0AAJ2H545-F1
#
_cell.length_a   1.000
_cell.length_b   1.000
_cell.length_c   1.000
_cell.angle_alpha   90.00
_cell.angle_beta   90.00
_cell.angle_gamma   90.00
#
_symmetry.space_group_name_H-M   'P 1'
#
loop_
_entity.id
_entity.type
_entity.pdbx_description
1 polymer ?
#
loop_
_entity_poly.entity_id
_entity_poly.type
_entity_poly.pdbx_seq_one_letter_code
_entity_poly.pdbx_strand_id
1 'polypeptide(L)'
;QGLGGLSTVLDIKIKDYPCHAAGKPVAMIPNCAATRHAHFDLDGSGVAHLPTPKLEDWPKVTWSTAKSKRVNLDAITQNEMNDWQPGDTLLLSGTIYTGRDA
;
A
#
# COMPACT_ATOMS: atom_id res chain seq x y z
N GLN A 1 1.54 1.67 -5.76
CA GLN A 1 2.25 0.42 -6.14
C GLN A 1 3.19 0.61 -7.33
N GLY A 2 2.93 1.55 -8.27
CA GLY A 2 3.91 1.90 -9.31
C GLY A 2 4.07 0.89 -10.45
N LEU A 3 3.28 -0.19 -10.44
CA LEU A 3 3.32 -1.28 -11.43
C LEU A 3 2.35 -1.08 -12.61
N GLY A 4 1.68 0.08 -12.68
CA GLY A 4 0.60 0.32 -13.65
C GLY A 4 -0.64 -0.56 -13.40
N GLY A 5 -1.74 -0.27 -14.10
CA GLY A 5 -2.98 -1.03 -14.00
C GLY A 5 -4.23 -0.16 -14.12
N LEU A 6 -5.41 -0.80 -14.02
CA LEU A 6 -6.70 -0.12 -14.12
C LEU A 6 -7.15 0.52 -12.80
N SER A 7 -6.54 0.13 -11.67
CA SER A 7 -6.94 0.56 -10.33
C SER A 7 -5.87 1.43 -9.69
N THR A 8 -6.03 2.75 -9.79
CA THR A 8 -5.21 3.74 -9.09
C THR A 8 -5.79 4.12 -7.72
N VAL A 9 -7.12 4.13 -7.61
CA VAL A 9 -7.88 4.44 -6.39
C VAL A 9 -9.00 3.42 -6.23
N LEU A 10 -9.37 3.10 -4.98
CA LEU A 10 -10.48 2.20 -4.69
C LEU A 10 -11.82 2.94 -4.61
N ASP A 11 -11.79 4.21 -4.16
CA ASP A 11 -12.96 5.03 -3.89
C ASP A 11 -12.56 6.51 -3.82
N ILE A 12 -13.50 7.41 -4.10
CA ILE A 12 -13.32 8.88 -4.01
C ILE A 12 -14.50 9.47 -3.26
N LYS A 13 -14.20 10.23 -2.19
CA LYS A 13 -15.20 11.01 -1.44
C LYS A 13 -14.97 12.49 -1.69
N ILE A 14 -15.98 13.16 -2.26
CA ILE A 14 -15.97 14.60 -2.52
C ILE A 14 -16.86 15.28 -1.48
N LYS A 15 -16.36 16.32 -0.82
CA LYS A 15 -17.11 17.14 0.11
C LYS A 15 -16.87 18.62 -0.21
N ASP A 16 -17.95 19.37 -0.35
CA ASP A 16 -17.92 20.81 -0.56
C ASP A 16 -18.35 21.54 0.71
N TYR A 17 -17.72 22.69 0.96
CA TYR A 17 -17.97 23.53 2.13
C TYR A 17 -18.03 25.00 1.74
N PRO A 18 -18.80 25.83 2.46
CA PRO A 18 -18.79 27.27 2.23
C PRO A 18 -17.40 27.85 2.50
N CYS A 19 -17.00 28.82 1.67
CA CYS A 19 -15.74 29.55 1.84
C CYS A 19 -15.96 31.04 1.57
N HIS A 20 -15.06 31.88 2.08
CA HIS A 20 -15.09 33.32 1.79
C HIS A 20 -14.90 33.56 0.28
N ALA A 21 -15.59 34.53 -0.31
CA ALA A 21 -15.53 34.76 -1.77
C ALA A 21 -14.10 35.04 -2.29
N ALA A 22 -13.24 35.60 -1.44
CA ALA A 22 -11.83 35.86 -1.77
C ALA A 22 -10.91 34.62 -1.70
N GLY A 23 -11.41 33.44 -1.33
CA GLY A 23 -10.57 32.24 -1.19
C GLY A 23 -11.34 30.94 -1.38
N LYS A 24 -10.80 30.03 -2.19
CA LYS A 24 -11.37 28.70 -2.43
C LYS A 24 -10.34 27.62 -2.05
N PRO A 25 -10.24 27.24 -0.77
CA PRO A 25 -9.32 26.20 -0.34
C PRO A 25 -9.75 24.85 -0.92
N VAL A 26 -8.77 24.07 -1.38
CA VAL A 26 -8.96 22.71 -1.89
C VAL A 26 -7.98 21.79 -1.18
N ALA A 27 -8.47 20.69 -0.63
CA ALA A 27 -7.67 19.69 0.07
C ALA A 27 -7.89 18.30 -0.53
N MET A 28 -6.80 17.56 -0.72
CA MET A 28 -6.81 16.15 -1.08
C MET A 28 -6.14 15.36 0.04
N ILE A 29 -6.86 14.38 0.58
CA ILE A 29 -6.37 13.56 1.70
C ILE A 29 -6.42 12.09 1.25
N PRO A 30 -5.29 11.51 0.82
CA PRO A 30 -5.24 10.11 0.42
C PRO A 30 -5.16 9.19 1.65
N ASN A 31 -5.94 8.11 1.64
CA ASN A 31 -5.74 6.99 2.56
C ASN A 31 -4.91 5.90 1.87
N CYS A 32 -3.91 5.38 2.58
CA CYS A 32 -3.06 4.31 2.07
C CYS A 32 -3.73 2.93 2.21
N ALA A 33 -3.09 1.90 1.65
CA ALA A 33 -3.55 0.52 1.76
C ALA A 33 -3.75 0.05 3.21
N ALA A 34 -3.00 0.62 4.17
CA ALA A 34 -3.22 0.42 5.60
C ALA A 34 -4.31 1.36 6.15
N THR A 35 -5.51 1.34 5.54
CA THR A 35 -6.69 2.09 6.00
C THR A 35 -7.15 1.50 7.33
N ARG A 36 -6.78 2.14 8.44
CA ARG A 36 -7.06 1.70 9.80
C ARG A 36 -7.81 2.81 10.53
N HIS A 37 -9.12 2.63 10.69
CA HIS A 37 -10.01 3.60 11.33
C HIS A 37 -11.16 2.86 12.03
N ALA A 38 -11.53 3.28 13.23
CA ALA A 38 -12.63 2.70 14.00
C ALA A 38 -13.47 3.80 14.66
N HIS A 39 -14.79 3.64 14.63
CA HIS A 39 -15.72 4.44 15.43
C HIS A 39 -16.25 3.54 16.55
N PHE A 40 -16.34 4.09 17.76
CA PHE A 40 -16.99 3.46 18.90
C PHE A 40 -17.53 4.56 19.82
N ASP A 41 -18.56 4.22 20.58
CA ASP A 41 -19.17 5.08 21.58
C ASP A 41 -19.01 4.42 22.96
N LEU A 42 -18.90 5.24 24.00
CA LEU A 42 -18.86 4.77 25.39
C LEU A 42 -20.20 5.08 26.04
N ASP A 43 -20.95 4.02 26.39
CA ASP A 43 -22.28 4.11 27.01
C ASP A 43 -22.25 3.91 28.54
N GLY A 44 -21.06 3.74 29.12
CA GLY A 44 -20.86 3.47 30.54
C GLY A 44 -20.92 2.00 30.94
N SER A 45 -21.15 1.07 30.00
CA SER A 45 -21.20 -0.38 30.28
C SER A 45 -19.84 -1.04 30.48
N GLY A 46 -18.75 -0.37 30.12
CA GLY A 46 -17.39 -0.89 30.26
C GLY A 46 -16.44 -0.43 29.15
N VAL A 47 -15.37 -1.19 28.96
CA VAL A 47 -14.37 -0.92 27.90
C VAL A 47 -14.91 -1.29 26.52
N ALA A 48 -14.51 -0.53 25.50
CA ALA A 48 -14.86 -0.86 24.12
C ALA A 48 -14.07 -2.07 23.62
N HIS A 49 -14.76 -3.07 23.09
CA HIS A 49 -14.17 -4.25 22.46
C HIS A 49 -14.25 -4.12 20.93
N LEU A 50 -13.10 -4.04 20.26
CA LEU A 50 -13.01 -3.96 18.80
C LEU A 50 -12.72 -5.35 18.21
N PRO A 51 -13.64 -5.96 17.43
CA PRO A 51 -13.42 -7.28 16.87
C PRO A 51 -12.30 -7.25 15.83
N THR A 52 -11.49 -8.30 15.80
CA THR A 52 -10.50 -8.49 14.74
C THR A 52 -11.22 -8.71 13.41
N PRO A 53 -10.85 -8.01 12.32
CA PRO A 53 -11.50 -8.21 11.03
C PRO A 53 -11.17 -9.60 10.48
N LYS A 54 -12.09 -10.19 9.71
CA LYS A 54 -11.93 -11.55 9.21
C LYS A 54 -11.09 -11.58 7.96
N LEU A 55 -10.07 -12.44 7.90
CA LEU A 55 -9.20 -12.56 6.73
C LEU A 55 -9.96 -12.88 5.42
N GLU A 56 -11.13 -13.51 5.52
CA GLU A 56 -11.99 -13.81 4.37
C GLU A 56 -12.63 -12.58 3.71
N ASP A 57 -12.69 -11.43 4.41
CA ASP A 57 -13.21 -10.18 3.87
C ASP A 57 -12.23 -9.54 2.86
N TRP A 58 -10.96 -9.93 2.88
CA TRP A 58 -9.98 -9.46 1.92
C TRP A 58 -10.08 -10.23 0.60
N PRO A 59 -9.93 -9.54 -0.56
CA PRO A 59 -9.98 -10.20 -1.85
C PRO A 59 -8.85 -11.22 -1.97
N LYS A 60 -9.18 -12.41 -2.49
CA LYS A 60 -8.19 -13.44 -2.79
C LYS A 60 -7.33 -12.98 -3.96
N VAL A 61 -6.12 -12.53 -3.68
CA VAL A 61 -5.16 -12.12 -4.71
C VAL A 61 -4.41 -13.36 -5.21
N THR A 62 -4.68 -13.77 -6.45
CA THR A 62 -3.88 -14.79 -7.13
C THR A 62 -2.67 -14.13 -7.79
N TRP A 63 -1.48 -14.35 -7.23
CA TRP A 63 -0.22 -13.88 -7.82
C TRP A 63 0.54 -15.05 -8.45
N SER A 64 1.08 -14.85 -9.65
CA SER A 64 1.93 -15.84 -10.33
C SER A 64 3.36 -15.36 -10.40
N THR A 65 4.29 -16.18 -9.92
CA THR A 65 5.74 -15.92 -9.97
C THR A 65 6.41 -16.54 -11.20
N ALA A 66 5.63 -17.13 -12.12
CA ALA A 66 6.17 -17.93 -13.22
C ALA A 66 7.08 -17.13 -14.18
N LYS A 67 6.88 -15.81 -14.27
CA LYS A 67 7.68 -14.91 -15.11
C LYS A 67 8.77 -14.16 -14.34
N SER A 68 8.94 -14.43 -13.05
CA SER A 68 9.89 -13.69 -12.23
C SER A 68 11.31 -14.23 -12.40
N LYS A 69 12.29 -13.33 -12.53
CA LYS A 69 13.72 -13.67 -12.52
C LYS A 69 14.15 -13.95 -11.08
N ARG A 70 14.77 -15.10 -10.80
CA ARG A 70 15.29 -15.42 -9.46
C ARG A 70 16.68 -14.81 -9.29
N VAL A 71 16.91 -14.14 -8.17
CA VAL A 71 18.15 -13.42 -7.89
C VAL A 71 18.65 -13.81 -6.49
N ASN A 72 19.92 -14.22 -6.39
CA ASN A 72 20.59 -14.44 -5.12
C ASN A 72 21.50 -13.24 -4.80
N LEU A 73 21.13 -12.48 -3.78
CA LEU A 73 21.82 -11.25 -3.36
C LEU A 73 23.21 -11.51 -2.80
N ASP A 74 23.47 -12.71 -2.25
CA ASP A 74 24.79 -13.05 -1.70
C ASP A 74 25.82 -13.34 -2.82
N ALA A 75 25.38 -13.50 -4.07
CA ALA A 75 26.21 -13.83 -5.22
C ALA A 75 25.93 -12.98 -6.47
N ILE A 76 25.17 -11.88 -6.33
CA ILE A 76 24.75 -11.02 -7.43
C ILE A 76 25.95 -10.34 -8.11
N THR A 77 25.90 -10.19 -9.43
CA THR A 77 26.96 -9.57 -10.22
C THR A 77 26.47 -8.32 -10.97
N GLN A 78 27.40 -7.42 -11.30
CA GLN A 78 27.06 -6.22 -12.10
C GLN A 78 26.52 -6.57 -13.49
N ASN A 79 27.05 -7.62 -14.13
CA ASN A 79 26.60 -8.06 -15.45
C ASN A 79 25.13 -8.51 -15.41
N GLU A 80 24.76 -9.28 -14.39
CA GLU A 80 23.37 -9.70 -14.19
C GLU A 80 22.42 -8.51 -14.01
N MET A 81 22.83 -7.49 -13.24
CA MET A 81 22.03 -6.27 -13.05
C MET A 81 21.86 -5.45 -14.33
N ASN A 82 22.89 -5.42 -15.20
CA ASN A 82 22.85 -4.69 -16.46
C ASN A 82 21.83 -5.29 -17.46
N ASP A 83 21.48 -6.57 -17.30
CA ASP A 83 20.49 -7.26 -18.15
C ASP A 83 19.03 -6.99 -17.73
N TRP A 84 18.81 -6.26 -16.64
CA TRP A 84 17.48 -5.94 -16.13
C TRP A 84 16.83 -4.78 -16.88
N GLN A 85 15.52 -4.85 -17.07
CA GLN A 85 14.72 -3.79 -17.68
C GLN A 85 13.64 -3.27 -16.71
N PRO A 86 13.27 -1.98 -16.78
CA PRO A 86 12.11 -1.48 -16.04
C PRO A 86 10.86 -2.31 -16.34
N GLY A 87 10.19 -2.78 -15.28
CA GLY A 87 9.03 -3.68 -15.37
C GLY A 87 9.34 -5.16 -15.16
N ASP A 88 10.62 -5.55 -15.13
CA ASP A 88 11.01 -6.89 -14.69
C ASP A 88 10.56 -7.15 -13.25
N THR A 89 10.05 -8.36 -13.00
CA THR A 89 9.76 -8.83 -11.65
C THR A 89 10.89 -9.72 -11.16
N LEU A 90 11.56 -9.32 -10.07
CA LEU A 90 12.65 -10.07 -9.47
C LEU A 90 12.17 -10.79 -8.20
N LEU A 91 12.59 -12.04 -8.02
CA LEU A 91 12.37 -12.82 -6.81
C LEU A 91 13.70 -12.94 -6.06
N LEU A 92 13.84 -12.17 -5.00
CA LEU A 92 15.10 -12.01 -4.28
C LEU A 92 15.26 -13.09 -3.19
N SER A 93 16.51 -13.51 -2.99
CA SER A 93 16.95 -14.41 -1.91
C SER A 93 18.33 -13.96 -1.41
N GLY A 94 18.71 -14.31 -0.18
CA GLY A 94 19.98 -13.89 0.43
C GLY A 94 19.83 -12.73 1.42
N THR A 95 20.91 -11.99 1.66
CA THR A 95 20.98 -10.97 2.72
C THR A 95 20.60 -9.56 2.24
N ILE A 96 19.74 -8.86 2.99
CA ILE A 96 19.39 -7.44 2.75
C ILE A 96 19.73 -6.62 4.00
N TYR A 97 20.58 -5.62 3.85
CA TYR A 97 20.82 -4.60 4.88
C TYR A 97 19.83 -3.46 4.73
N THR A 98 19.08 -3.14 5.78
CA THR A 98 18.07 -2.08 5.76
C THR A 98 18.58 -0.83 6.47
N GLY A 99 18.56 0.32 5.79
CA GLY A 99 18.81 1.64 6.37
C GLY A 99 17.76 2.62 5.85
N ARG A 100 17.20 3.45 6.73
CA ARG A 100 16.23 4.50 6.42
C ARG A 100 16.51 5.72 7.29
N ASP A 101 15.86 6.84 6.98
CA ASP A 101 15.93 8.06 7.80
C ASP A 101 15.66 7.73 9.28
N ALA A 102 16.47 8.35 10.15
CA ALA A 102 16.39 8.18 11.60
C ALA A 102 15.16 8.90 12.18
#